data_AF-A0A2K8T636-F1
#
_entry.id   AF-A0A2K8T636-F1
#
_cell.length_a   1.000
_cell.length_b   1.000
_cell.length_c   1.000
_cell.angle_alpha   90.00
_cell.angle_beta   90.00
_cell.angle_gamma   90.00
#
_symmetry.space_group_name_H-M   'P 1'
#
loop_
_entity.id
_entity.type
_entity.pdbx_description
1 polymer ?
#
loop_
_entity_poly.entity_id
_entity_poly.type
_entity_poly.pdbx_seq_one_letter_code
_entity_poly.pdbx_strand_id
1 'polypeptide(L)'
;MKELIDFIKGNPDKRELKRALAVQMVMESYTHSQITEILHVSLGFVNKWKYIFVEQGIAGLKLKYQGSRGYLDSKQKQTVIEWLKQKDYWHLNELKEYIEESFDIAFESNQSYYDLFKEASISWKKTQKKNPRKDEELVAKKTRNFSMA
;
A
#
# COMPACT_ATOMS: atom_id res chain seq x y z
N MET A 1 -13.70 27.62 13.63
CA MET A 1 -14.72 27.16 12.65
C MET A 1 -14.17 27.17 11.23
N LYS A 2 -13.65 28.30 10.73
CA LYS A 2 -13.04 28.39 9.38
C LYS A 2 -11.97 27.32 9.12
N GLU A 3 -11.02 27.14 10.04
CA GLU A 3 -9.97 26.12 9.90
C GLU A 3 -10.49 24.68 9.83
N LEU A 4 -11.57 24.35 10.54
CA LEU A 4 -12.19 23.02 10.48
C LEU A 4 -12.85 22.78 9.13
N ILE A 5 -13.53 23.80 8.61
CA ILE A 5 -14.16 23.75 7.28
C ILE A 5 -13.08 23.61 6.20
N ASP A 6 -12.00 24.37 6.29
CA ASP A 6 -10.89 24.31 5.34
C ASP A 6 -10.20 22.93 5.40
N PHE A 7 -10.02 22.37 6.61
CA PHE A 7 -9.50 21.01 6.78
C PHE A 7 -10.39 19.95 6.11
N ILE A 8 -11.71 20.05 6.28
CA ILE A 8 -12.68 19.13 5.65
C ILE A 8 -12.68 19.26 4.12
N LYS A 9 -12.66 20.51 3.61
CA LYS A 9 -12.57 20.79 2.17
C LYS A 9 -11.27 20.29 1.55
N GLY A 10 -10.19 20.21 2.34
CA GLY A 10 -8.92 19.62 1.94
C GLY A 10 -8.96 18.11 1.69
N ASN A 11 -10.10 17.44 1.92
CA ASN A 11 -10.30 16.01 1.71
C ASN A 11 -9.19 15.13 2.35
N PRO A 12 -9.05 15.17 3.69
CA PRO A 12 -8.01 14.45 4.41
C PRO A 12 -8.30 12.93 4.42
N ASP A 13 -7.45 12.14 5.09
CA ASP A 13 -7.67 10.70 5.25
C ASP A 13 -9.11 10.43 5.74
N LYS A 14 -9.75 9.39 5.19
CA LYS A 14 -11.16 9.07 5.45
C LYS A 14 -11.51 9.01 6.95
N ARG A 15 -10.56 8.58 7.79
CA ARG A 15 -10.71 8.54 9.25
C ARG A 15 -10.68 9.93 9.84
N GLU A 16 -9.74 10.77 9.41
CA GLU A 16 -9.63 12.17 9.84
C GLU A 16 -10.85 12.98 9.42
N LEU A 17 -11.30 12.81 8.18
CA LEU A 17 -12.52 13.43 7.65
C LEU A 17 -13.75 13.06 8.49
N LYS A 18 -13.94 11.77 8.80
CA LYS A 18 -15.08 11.32 9.61
C LYS A 18 -15.07 11.92 11.03
N ARG A 19 -13.89 12.10 11.63
CA ARG A 19 -13.74 12.76 12.93
C ARG A 19 -14.10 14.24 12.85
N ALA A 20 -13.59 14.91 11.82
CA ALA A 20 -13.84 16.34 11.58
C ALA A 20 -15.32 16.62 11.33
N LEU A 21 -16.01 15.78 10.54
CA LEU A 21 -17.44 15.89 10.32
C LEU A 21 -18.24 15.73 11.62
N ALA A 22 -17.90 14.75 12.47
CA ALA A 22 -18.57 14.58 13.75
C ALA A 22 -18.42 15.84 14.64
N VAL A 23 -17.22 16.43 14.67
CA VAL A 23 -16.97 17.68 15.41
C VAL A 23 -17.73 18.85 14.80
N GLN A 24 -17.74 18.99 13.48
CA GLN A 24 -18.49 20.05 12.79
C GLN A 24 -19.97 19.99 13.16
N MET A 25 -20.58 18.81 13.12
CA MET A 25 -21.99 18.63 13.47
C MET A 25 -22.26 18.97 14.95
N VAL A 26 -21.35 18.63 15.87
CA VAL A 26 -21.48 19.08 17.27
C VAL A 26 -21.46 20.61 17.36
N MET A 27 -20.60 21.29 16.61
CA MET A 27 -20.53 22.76 16.59
C MET A 27 -21.78 23.40 15.94
N GLU A 28 -22.39 22.71 14.99
CA GLU A 28 -23.68 23.07 14.38
C GLU A 28 -24.88 22.69 15.25
N SER A 29 -24.65 22.33 16.53
CA SER A 29 -25.69 22.05 17.53
C SER A 29 -26.53 20.80 17.26
N TYR A 30 -26.02 19.85 16.46
CA TYR A 30 -26.63 18.53 16.35
C TYR A 30 -26.48 17.78 17.67
N THR A 31 -27.52 17.05 18.06
CA THR A 31 -27.45 16.13 19.20
C THR A 31 -26.54 14.96 18.86
N HIS A 32 -25.94 14.36 19.88
CA HIS A 32 -25.02 13.25 19.65
C HIS A 32 -25.75 12.03 19.03
N SER A 33 -27.05 11.83 19.33
CA SER A 33 -27.87 10.79 18.69
C SER A 33 -28.01 11.00 17.18
N GLN A 34 -28.34 12.22 16.76
CA GLN A 34 -28.44 12.56 15.33
C GLN A 34 -27.12 12.31 14.60
N ILE A 35 -25.99 12.68 15.22
CA ILE A 35 -24.66 12.47 14.63
C ILE A 35 -24.34 10.98 14.52
N THR A 36 -24.69 10.18 15.53
CA THR A 36 -24.48 8.72 15.49
C THR A 36 -25.29 8.05 14.37
N GLU A 37 -26.52 8.50 14.15
CA GLU A 37 -27.38 8.02 13.07
C GLU A 37 -26.85 8.43 11.70
N ILE A 38 -26.49 9.71 11.52
CA ILE A 38 -26.03 10.26 10.23
C ILE A 38 -24.67 9.69 9.81
N LEU A 39 -23.72 9.57 10.75
CA LEU A 39 -22.36 9.11 10.43
C LEU A 39 -22.17 7.59 10.62
N HIS A 40 -23.19 6.89 11.13
CA HIS A 40 -23.13 5.48 11.53
C HIS A 40 -21.92 5.20 12.43
N VAL A 41 -21.84 5.92 13.55
CA VAL A 41 -20.77 5.81 14.56
C VAL A 41 -21.37 5.66 15.95
N SER A 42 -20.55 5.28 16.93
CA SER A 42 -21.01 5.18 18.32
C SER A 42 -21.03 6.54 19.04
N LEU A 43 -21.83 6.66 20.10
CA LEU A 43 -21.86 7.85 20.94
C LEU A 43 -20.49 8.18 21.53
N GLY A 44 -19.74 7.15 21.92
CA GLY A 44 -18.37 7.27 22.43
C GLY A 44 -17.41 7.84 21.38
N PHE A 45 -17.60 7.53 20.09
CA PHE A 45 -16.82 8.13 19.02
C PHE A 45 -17.03 9.65 18.97
N VAL A 46 -18.28 10.12 18.99
CA VAL A 46 -18.62 11.55 18.96
C VAL A 46 -18.02 12.27 20.17
N ASN A 47 -18.25 11.74 21.38
CA ASN A 47 -17.72 12.33 22.62
C ASN A 47 -16.19 12.41 22.63
N LYS A 48 -15.53 11.33 22.20
CA LYS A 48 -14.06 11.29 22.14
C LYS A 48 -13.49 12.37 21.23
N TRP A 49 -14.01 12.49 20.01
CA TRP A 49 -13.46 13.46 19.05
C TRP A 49 -13.86 14.89 19.35
N LYS A 50 -15.04 15.12 19.92
CA LYS A 50 -15.39 16.40 20.53
C LYS A 50 -14.35 16.81 21.58
N TYR A 51 -14.06 15.93 22.54
CA TYR A 51 -13.11 16.23 23.62
C TYR A 51 -11.69 16.47 23.08
N ILE A 52 -11.19 15.58 22.24
CA ILE A 52 -9.86 15.71 21.63
C ILE A 52 -9.74 17.00 20.82
N PHE A 53 -10.79 17.41 20.10
CA PHE A 53 -10.77 18.65 19.33
C PHE A 53 -10.76 19.88 20.24
N VAL A 54 -11.51 19.89 21.34
CA VAL A 54 -11.49 20.99 22.31
C VAL A 54 -10.09 21.16 22.93
N GLU A 55 -9.39 20.04 23.18
CA GLU A 55 -8.05 20.06 23.79
C GLU A 55 -6.93 20.37 22.78
N GLN A 56 -6.95 19.74 21.60
CA GLN A 56 -5.82 19.67 20.67
C GLN A 56 -6.11 20.31 19.29
N GLY A 57 -7.32 20.84 19.08
CA GLY A 57 -7.76 21.41 17.81
C GLY A 57 -7.66 20.42 16.64
N ILE A 58 -7.32 20.93 15.45
CA ILE A 58 -7.17 20.11 14.22
C ILE A 58 -6.06 19.08 14.36
N ALA A 59 -4.97 19.39 15.09
CA ALA A 59 -3.87 18.45 15.30
C ALA A 59 -4.33 17.17 16.01
N GLY A 60 -5.31 17.29 16.93
CA GLY A 60 -5.92 16.15 17.60
C GLY A 60 -6.69 15.23 16.66
N LEU A 61 -7.25 15.74 15.57
CA LEU A 61 -8.04 14.95 14.61
C LEU A 61 -7.17 14.12 13.67
N LYS A 62 -5.91 14.55 13.46
CA LYS A 62 -4.96 13.88 12.58
C LYS A 62 -4.53 12.52 13.13
N LEU A 63 -4.17 11.62 12.23
CA LEU A 63 -3.61 10.32 12.57
C LEU A 63 -2.21 10.49 13.13
N LYS A 64 -2.03 10.10 14.39
CA LYS A 64 -0.72 10.07 15.05
C LYS A 64 0.18 8.98 14.46
N TYR A 65 -0.39 7.81 14.16
CA TYR A 65 0.34 6.68 13.59
C TYR A 65 0.21 6.67 12.07
N GLN A 66 1.32 6.87 11.38
CA GLN A 66 1.42 6.92 9.91
C GLN A 66 1.78 5.56 9.28
N GLY A 67 1.74 4.47 10.07
CA GLY A 67 2.26 3.17 9.67
C GLY A 67 3.68 2.91 10.18
N SER A 68 4.17 1.68 10.03
CA SER A 68 5.59 1.39 10.19
C SER A 68 6.35 2.04 9.03
N ARG A 69 7.53 2.61 9.29
CA ARG A 69 8.47 2.89 8.20
C ARG A 69 8.83 1.54 7.60
N GLY A 70 8.48 1.32 6.33
CA GLY A 70 9.07 0.22 5.57
C GLY A 70 10.59 0.39 5.59
N TYR A 71 11.35 -0.70 5.65
CA TYR A 71 12.81 -0.60 5.68
C TYR A 71 13.34 0.15 4.45
N LEU A 72 12.67 0.01 3.30
CA LEU A 72 12.94 0.79 2.09
C LEU A 72 12.11 2.07 2.07
N ASP A 73 12.78 3.19 1.80
CA ASP A 73 12.11 4.44 1.45
C ASP A 73 11.45 4.36 0.06
N SER A 74 10.57 5.31 -0.27
CA SER A 74 9.84 5.30 -1.54
C SER A 74 10.74 5.32 -2.78
N LYS A 75 11.90 5.97 -2.73
CA LYS A 75 12.86 6.02 -3.85
C LYS A 75 13.61 4.71 -3.98
N GLN A 76 14.11 4.16 -2.88
CA GLN A 76 14.78 2.86 -2.83
C GLN A 76 13.85 1.75 -3.33
N LYS A 77 12.59 1.77 -2.89
CA LYS A 77 11.57 0.84 -3.34
C LYS A 77 11.33 0.94 -4.85
N GLN A 78 11.26 2.15 -5.39
CA GLN A 78 11.12 2.38 -6.82
C GLN A 78 12.32 1.84 -7.61
N THR A 79 13.55 2.09 -7.14
CA THR A 79 14.78 1.54 -7.73
C THR A 79 14.75 0.01 -7.77
N VAL A 80 14.34 -0.64 -6.67
CA VAL A 80 14.22 -2.09 -6.62
C VAL A 80 13.16 -2.60 -7.61
N ILE A 81 12.00 -1.93 -7.72
CA ILE A 81 10.95 -2.30 -8.67
C ILE A 81 11.41 -2.14 -10.12
N GLU A 82 12.16 -1.07 -10.43
CA GLU A 82 12.70 -0.84 -11.77
C GLU A 82 13.76 -1.87 -12.14
N TRP A 83 14.69 -2.15 -11.21
CA TRP A 83 15.64 -3.24 -11.36
C TRP A 83 14.91 -4.56 -11.61
N LEU A 84 13.89 -4.89 -10.81
CA LEU A 84 13.02 -6.05 -10.95
C LEU A 84 12.22 -6.11 -12.29
N LYS A 85 12.10 -5.02 -13.04
CA LYS A 85 11.44 -5.07 -14.35
C LYS A 85 12.41 -5.32 -15.52
N GLN A 86 13.71 -5.17 -15.29
CA GLN A 86 14.73 -5.27 -16.34
C GLN A 86 15.17 -6.71 -16.64
N LYS A 87 15.02 -7.65 -15.71
CA LYS A 87 15.30 -9.08 -15.97
C LYS A 87 14.03 -9.88 -16.28
N ASP A 88 14.20 -10.92 -17.09
CA ASP A 88 13.14 -11.89 -17.42
C ASP A 88 12.95 -12.96 -16.34
N TYR A 89 13.95 -13.14 -15.46
CA TYR A 89 14.01 -14.23 -14.50
C TYR A 89 14.62 -13.77 -13.17
N TRP A 90 14.12 -14.32 -12.07
CA TRP A 90 14.40 -13.82 -10.73
C TRP A 90 14.65 -14.96 -9.74
N HIS A 91 15.58 -14.77 -8.82
CA HIS A 91 15.71 -15.60 -7.64
C HIS A 91 15.50 -14.74 -6.39
N LEU A 92 14.81 -15.30 -5.39
CA LEU A 92 14.59 -14.60 -4.11
C LEU A 92 15.92 -14.20 -3.46
N ASN A 93 16.94 -15.06 -3.52
CA ASN A 93 18.26 -14.78 -2.97
C ASN A 93 18.95 -13.61 -3.69
N GLU A 94 18.85 -13.53 -5.02
CA GLU A 94 19.39 -12.38 -5.76
C GLU A 94 18.73 -11.06 -5.34
N LEU A 95 17.43 -11.07 -5.05
CA LEU A 95 16.74 -9.89 -4.54
C LEU A 95 17.21 -9.52 -3.13
N LYS A 96 17.49 -10.51 -2.27
CA LYS A 96 18.04 -10.29 -0.93
C LYS A 96 19.42 -9.65 -1.00
N GLU A 97 20.32 -10.28 -1.75
CA GLU A 97 21.69 -9.81 -1.96
C GLU A 97 21.70 -8.39 -2.54
N TYR A 98 20.88 -8.14 -3.56
CA TYR A 98 20.80 -6.80 -4.16
C TYR A 98 20.37 -5.71 -3.17
N ILE A 99 19.39 -5.99 -2.30
CA ILE A 99 18.90 -5.01 -1.32
C ILE A 99 19.93 -4.80 -0.20
N GLU A 100 20.58 -5.87 0.25
CA GLU A 100 21.65 -5.81 1.25
C GLU A 100 22.86 -5.04 0.73
N GLU A 101 23.35 -5.34 -0.48
CA GLU A 101 24.49 -4.66 -1.09
C GLU A 101 24.21 -3.19 -1.44
N SER A 102 23.00 -2.88 -1.91
CA SER A 102 22.68 -1.53 -2.40
C SER A 102 22.26 -0.58 -1.28
N PHE A 103 21.64 -1.09 -0.22
CA PHE A 103 20.98 -0.27 0.80
C PHE A 103 21.28 -0.67 2.25
N ASP A 104 22.10 -1.71 2.49
CA ASP A 104 22.42 -2.24 3.82
C ASP A 104 21.15 -2.61 4.63
N ILE A 105 20.16 -3.16 3.93
CA ILE A 105 18.85 -3.52 4.48
C ILE A 105 18.63 -5.01 4.30
N ALA A 106 18.27 -5.69 5.40
CA ALA A 106 17.77 -7.06 5.38
C ALA A 106 16.39 -7.11 6.04
N PHE A 107 15.35 -7.49 5.30
CA PHE A 107 14.05 -7.76 5.91
C PHE A 107 14.07 -9.05 6.72
N GLU A 108 13.47 -9.03 7.90
CA GLU A 108 13.32 -10.22 8.75
C GLU A 108 12.43 -11.30 8.12
N SER A 109 11.40 -10.89 7.37
CA SER A 109 10.44 -11.80 6.75
C SER A 109 10.63 -11.92 5.25
N ASN A 110 10.61 -13.16 4.74
CA ASN A 110 10.55 -13.44 3.31
C ASN A 110 9.33 -12.79 2.62
N GLN A 111 8.24 -12.55 3.37
CA GLN A 111 7.02 -11.94 2.83
C GLN A 111 7.28 -10.54 2.28
N SER A 112 8.13 -9.75 2.95
CA SER A 112 8.47 -8.39 2.49
C SER A 112 9.11 -8.40 1.09
N TYR A 113 9.89 -9.42 0.77
CA TYR A 113 10.47 -9.58 -0.57
C TYR A 113 9.42 -10.02 -1.60
N TYR A 114 8.48 -10.89 -1.21
CA TYR A 114 7.38 -11.28 -2.11
C TYR A 114 6.43 -10.11 -2.43
N ASP A 115 6.24 -9.20 -1.48
CA ASP A 115 5.46 -7.98 -1.70
C ASP A 115 6.11 -7.08 -2.76
N LEU A 116 7.45 -6.99 -2.78
CA LEU A 116 8.20 -6.28 -3.84
C LEU A 116 8.00 -6.91 -5.23
N PHE A 117 8.01 -8.24 -5.33
CA PHE A 117 7.69 -8.92 -6.60
C PHE A 117 6.26 -8.64 -7.06
N LYS A 118 5.31 -8.65 -6.12
CA LYS A 118 3.90 -8.36 -6.40
C LYS A 118 3.71 -6.94 -6.92
N GLU A 119 4.37 -5.96 -6.30
CA GLU A 119 4.35 -4.56 -6.74
C GLU A 119 5.01 -4.36 -8.10
N ALA A 120 6.08 -5.11 -8.40
CA ALA A 120 6.68 -5.13 -9.72
C ALA A 120 5.81 -5.84 -10.78
N SER A 121 4.61 -6.34 -10.44
CA SER A 121 3.72 -7.12 -11.30
C SER A 121 4.36 -8.41 -11.82
N ILE A 122 5.25 -9.01 -11.03
CA ILE A 122 5.96 -10.25 -11.34
C ILE A 122 5.17 -11.40 -10.72
N SER A 123 4.52 -12.18 -11.58
CA SER A 123 3.89 -13.42 -11.16
C SER A 123 4.94 -14.51 -10.97
N TRP A 124 4.81 -15.30 -9.90
CA TRP A 124 5.64 -16.49 -9.64
C TRP A 124 5.77 -17.43 -10.85
N LYS A 125 4.77 -17.47 -11.74
CA LYS A 125 4.82 -18.28 -12.98
C LYS A 125 5.86 -17.78 -14.00
N LYS A 126 6.20 -16.48 -13.99
CA LYS A 126 7.24 -15.89 -14.86
C LYS A 126 8.66 -16.23 -14.39
N THR A 127 8.79 -16.66 -13.14
CA THR A 127 10.05 -16.98 -12.48
C THR A 127 10.56 -18.39 -12.80
N GLN A 128 9.96 -19.11 -13.75
CA GLN A 128 10.47 -20.41 -14.18
C GLN A 128 11.43 -20.24 -15.35
N LYS A 129 12.58 -20.92 -15.30
CA LYS A 129 13.59 -20.90 -16.34
C LYS A 129 12.92 -21.30 -17.66
N LYS A 130 12.95 -20.41 -18.67
CA LYS A 130 12.57 -20.79 -20.02
C LYS A 130 13.44 -21.98 -20.42
N ASN A 131 12.83 -23.14 -20.60
CA ASN A 131 13.54 -24.34 -21.00
C ASN A 131 14.17 -24.09 -22.38
N PRO A 132 15.50 -24.14 -22.54
CA PRO A 132 16.16 -23.92 -23.83
C PRO A 132 15.70 -24.92 -24.91
N ARG A 133 15.15 -26.07 -24.52
CA ARG A 133 14.58 -27.07 -25.44
C ARG A 133 13.20 -26.66 -26.01
N LYS A 134 12.67 -25.52 -25.60
CA LYS A 134 11.43 -24.91 -26.06
C LYS A 134 11.70 -23.71 -26.98
N ASP A 135 12.81 -23.78 -27.72
CA ASP A 135 13.08 -22.90 -28.85
C ASP A 135 11.97 -23.12 -29.89
N GLU A 136 11.26 -22.05 -30.26
CA GLU A 136 10.06 -22.14 -31.10
C GLU A 136 10.37 -22.77 -32.46
N GLU A 137 11.58 -22.56 -32.98
CA GLU A 137 12.06 -23.22 -34.21
C GLU A 137 12.24 -24.73 -34.07
N LEU A 138 12.78 -25.19 -32.93
CA LEU A 138 13.03 -26.62 -32.69
C LEU A 138 11.73 -27.38 -32.41
N VAL A 139 10.78 -26.74 -31.74
CA VAL A 139 9.44 -27.29 -31.53
C VAL A 139 8.70 -27.42 -32.87
N ALA A 140 8.71 -26.37 -33.70
CA ALA A 140 8.04 -26.39 -35.01
C ALA A 140 8.62 -27.46 -35.98
N LYS A 141 9.94 -27.66 -35.99
CA LYS A 141 10.59 -28.73 -36.77
C LYS A 141 10.16 -30.13 -36.29
N LYS A 142 10.02 -30.32 -34.97
CA LYS A 142 9.58 -31.60 -34.40
C LYS A 142 8.11 -31.91 -34.73
N THR A 143 7.24 -30.89 -34.76
CA THR A 143 5.84 -31.05 -35.14
C THR A 143 5.66 -31.38 -36.63
N ARG A 144 6.46 -30.78 -37.53
CA ARG A 144 6.45 -31.10 -38.97
C ARG A 144 6.91 -32.53 -39.28
N ASN A 145 7.91 -33.04 -38.58
CA ASN A 145 8.38 -34.42 -38.79
C ASN A 145 7.39 -35.48 -38.29
N PHE A 146 6.53 -35.14 -37.33
CA PHE A 146 5.49 -36.04 -36.83
C PHE A 146 4.24 -36.09 -37.72
N SER A 147 4.02 -35.09 -38.60
CA SER A 147 2.84 -35.04 -39.49
C SER A 147 3.09 -35.63 -40.89
N MET A 148 4.31 -36.07 -41.18
CA MET A 148 4.72 -36.67 -42.47
C MET A 148 5.16 -38.14 -42.32
N ALA A 149 4.89 -38.76 -41.17
CA ALA A 149 5.13 -40.17 -40.89
C ALA A 149 3.80 -40.95 -40.88
#